data_AF-A0A6G8CG71-F1
#
_entry.id   AF-A0A6G8CG71-F1
#
_cell.length_a   1.000
_cell.length_b   1.000
_cell.length_c   1.000
_cell.angle_alpha   90.00
_cell.angle_beta   90.00
_cell.angle_gamma   90.00
#
_symmetry.space_group_name_H-M   'P 1'
#
loop_
_entity.id
_entity.type
_entity.pdbx_description
1 polymer ?
#
loop_
_entity_poly.entity_id
_entity_poly.type
_entity_poly.pdbx_seq_one_letter_code
_entity_poly.pdbx_strand_id
1 'polypeptide(L)'
;MNHRLNIRFEQLERATNQLLAQVELLGERASTSPGPGQWSAVQVVHHLLVAETGINQYIDKKLAQTEDLEEAGVGAFFRASLLRLLLRLPFLRFKSPSRLKALTPDEVPTLAVLQAEWETVRRHLERTLNEFPSKLLNRAIFKHPRSGMLTIYQTLDFMVDHVLHHQRQISRIAHAVALLPPPLAVGHNANQPT
;
A
#
# COMPACT_ATOMS: atom_id res chain seq x y z
N MET A 1 -8.22 -19.76 8.90
CA MET A 1 -7.23 -18.79 9.44
C MET A 1 -7.28 -18.71 10.97
N ASN A 2 -6.13 -18.45 11.63
CA ASN A 2 -6.05 -18.11 13.06
C ASN A 2 -6.84 -16.83 13.39
N HIS A 3 -7.59 -16.80 14.50
CA HIS A 3 -8.48 -15.67 14.84
C HIS A 3 -7.77 -14.30 14.88
N ARG A 4 -6.54 -14.22 15.40
CA ARG A 4 -5.78 -12.95 15.45
C ARG A 4 -5.29 -12.47 14.08
N LEU A 5 -5.07 -13.41 13.15
CA LEU A 5 -4.76 -13.09 11.75
C LEU A 5 -6.02 -12.59 11.05
N ASN A 6 -7.17 -13.24 11.30
CA ASN A 6 -8.45 -12.84 10.72
C ASN A 6 -8.83 -11.40 11.04
N ILE A 7 -8.76 -11.01 12.32
CA ILE A 7 -9.07 -9.63 12.74
C ILE A 7 -8.19 -8.60 12.00
N ARG A 8 -6.90 -8.88 11.85
CA ARG A 8 -5.96 -7.97 11.17
C ARG A 8 -6.20 -7.91 9.67
N PHE A 9 -6.50 -9.06 9.07
CA PHE A 9 -6.88 -9.14 7.67
C PHE A 9 -8.13 -8.31 7.38
N GLU A 10 -9.18 -8.45 8.20
CA GLU A 10 -10.39 -7.63 8.08
C GLU A 10 -10.14 -6.13 8.30
N GLN A 11 -9.23 -5.76 9.20
CA GLN A 11 -8.81 -4.36 9.38
C GLN A 11 -8.10 -3.83 8.13
N LEU A 12 -7.22 -4.63 7.53
CA LEU A 12 -6.51 -4.29 6.30
C LEU A 12 -7.48 -4.13 5.13
N GLU A 13 -8.46 -5.02 5.00
CA GLU A 13 -9.50 -4.94 3.97
C GLU A 13 -10.36 -3.69 4.11
N ARG A 14 -10.84 -3.40 5.32
CA ARG A 14 -11.60 -2.16 5.56
C ARG A 14 -10.79 -0.92 5.22
N ALA A 15 -9.52 -0.86 5.61
CA ALA A 15 -8.66 0.27 5.28
C ALA A 15 -8.41 0.39 3.77
N THR A 16 -8.19 -0.74 3.08
CA THR A 16 -7.94 -0.76 1.63
C THR A 16 -9.18 -0.31 0.86
N ASN A 17 -10.35 -0.84 1.21
CA ASN A 17 -11.62 -0.48 0.56
C ASN A 17 -11.96 1.00 0.75
N GLN A 18 -11.74 1.53 1.95
CA GLN A 18 -11.91 2.96 2.21
C GLN A 18 -10.94 3.83 1.39
N LEU A 19 -9.69 3.39 1.23
CA LEU A 19 -8.71 4.09 0.40
C LEU A 19 -9.14 4.10 -1.07
N LEU A 20 -9.51 2.94 -1.62
CA LEU A 20 -9.95 2.82 -3.01
C LEU A 20 -11.20 3.67 -3.29
N ALA A 21 -12.19 3.62 -2.40
CA ALA A 21 -13.39 4.46 -2.52
C ALA A 21 -13.06 5.97 -2.53
N GLN A 22 -12.11 6.43 -1.70
CA GLN A 22 -11.66 7.83 -1.73
C GLN A 22 -11.03 8.22 -3.08
N VAL A 23 -10.31 7.30 -3.71
CA VAL A 23 -9.67 7.54 -5.01
C VAL A 23 -10.70 7.51 -6.14
N GLU A 24 -11.66 6.59 -6.11
CA GLU A 24 -12.77 6.53 -7.08
C GLU A 24 -13.60 7.82 -7.10
N LEU A 25 -13.86 8.42 -5.93
CA LEU A 25 -14.60 9.69 -5.82
C LEU A 25 -13.92 10.87 -6.54
N LEU A 26 -12.63 10.76 -6.88
CA LEU A 26 -11.92 11.78 -7.65
C LEU A 26 -12.19 11.71 -9.16
N GLY A 27 -12.74 10.59 -9.67
CA GLY A 27 -12.98 10.37 -11.10
C GLY A 27 -11.72 10.64 -11.93
N GLU A 28 -11.87 11.44 -13.00
CA GLU A 28 -10.77 11.86 -13.87
C GLU A 28 -9.61 12.56 -13.12
N ARG A 29 -9.89 13.19 -11.98
CA ARG A 29 -8.86 13.85 -11.18
C ARG A 29 -7.98 12.87 -10.39
N ALA A 30 -8.32 11.59 -10.32
CA ALA A 30 -7.52 10.58 -9.60
C ALA A 30 -6.09 10.50 -10.16
N SER A 31 -5.91 10.69 -11.46
CA SER A 31 -4.61 10.70 -12.14
C SER A 31 -3.93 12.07 -12.13
N THR A 32 -4.58 13.11 -11.60
CA THR A 32 -4.01 14.47 -11.56
C THR A 32 -3.06 14.62 -10.37
N SER A 33 -1.82 15.04 -10.65
CA SER A 33 -0.86 15.43 -9.60
C SER A 33 -1.18 16.84 -9.06
N PRO A 34 -1.16 17.07 -7.73
CA PRO A 34 -1.45 18.39 -7.18
C PRO A 34 -0.38 19.46 -7.48
N GLY A 35 0.81 19.05 -7.92
CA GLY A 35 1.88 19.96 -8.31
C GLY A 35 3.13 19.21 -8.80
N PRO A 36 4.14 19.94 -9.29
CA PRO A 36 5.36 19.33 -9.84
C PRO A 36 6.04 18.40 -8.84
N GLY A 37 6.35 17.18 -9.28
CA GLY A 37 7.02 16.16 -8.47
C GLY A 37 6.18 15.57 -7.32
N GLN A 38 4.88 15.87 -7.27
CA GLN A 38 3.95 15.26 -6.33
C GLN A 38 3.19 14.10 -6.97
N TRP A 39 2.88 13.10 -6.16
CA TRP A 39 2.13 11.93 -6.61
C TRP A 39 0.64 12.23 -6.78
N SER A 40 0.06 11.69 -7.84
CA SER A 40 -1.40 11.58 -8.02
C SER A 40 -1.98 10.51 -7.08
N ALA A 41 -3.32 10.46 -6.97
CA ALA A 41 -3.98 9.46 -6.14
C ALA A 41 -3.76 8.04 -6.69
N VAL A 42 -3.78 7.87 -8.01
CA VAL A 42 -3.50 6.58 -8.67
C VAL A 42 -2.04 6.14 -8.45
N GLN A 43 -1.07 7.05 -8.45
CA GLN A 43 0.32 6.72 -8.12
C GLN A 43 0.48 6.24 -6.66
N VAL A 44 -0.31 6.77 -5.73
CA VAL A 44 -0.34 6.29 -4.33
C VAL A 44 -0.92 4.87 -4.24
N VAL A 45 -1.99 4.58 -4.98
CA VAL A 45 -2.57 3.23 -5.09
C VAL A 45 -1.54 2.24 -5.65
N HIS A 46 -0.88 2.60 -6.75
CA HIS A 46 0.16 1.77 -7.36
C HIS A 46 1.32 1.50 -6.39
N HIS A 47 1.77 2.49 -5.64
CA HIS A 47 2.81 2.31 -4.61
C HIS A 47 2.40 1.29 -3.54
N LEU A 48 1.15 1.36 -3.04
CA LEU A 48 0.65 0.41 -2.05
C LEU A 48 0.59 -1.01 -2.64
N LEU A 49 0.09 -1.15 -3.86
CA LEU A 49 0.03 -2.44 -4.57
C LEU A 49 1.42 -3.07 -4.72
N VAL A 50 2.41 -2.30 -5.17
CA VAL A 50 3.80 -2.76 -5.29
C VAL A 50 4.37 -3.18 -3.94
N ALA A 51 4.08 -2.41 -2.88
CA ALA A 51 4.54 -2.73 -1.53
C ALA A 51 3.94 -4.05 -1.02
N GLU A 52 2.63 -4.25 -1.17
CA GLU A 52 1.96 -5.48 -0.75
C GLU A 52 2.40 -6.69 -1.58
N THR A 53 2.59 -6.52 -2.89
CA THR A 53 3.15 -7.57 -3.77
C THR A 53 4.53 -8.02 -3.27
N GLY A 54 5.41 -7.07 -2.96
CA GLY A 54 6.74 -7.38 -2.43
C GLY A 54 6.70 -8.04 -1.05
N ILE A 55 5.73 -7.70 -0.20
CA ILE A 55 5.51 -8.36 1.10
C ILE A 55 5.11 -9.83 0.87
N ASN A 56 4.13 -10.10 0.00
CA ASN A 56 3.70 -11.46 -0.32
C ASN A 56 4.87 -12.32 -0.82
N GLN A 57 5.61 -11.83 -1.82
CA GLN A 57 6.77 -12.53 -2.37
C GLN A 57 7.84 -12.83 -1.31
N TYR A 58 8.07 -11.91 -0.37
CA TYR A 58 9.02 -12.11 0.70
C TYR A 58 8.53 -13.17 1.71
N ILE A 59 7.25 -13.12 2.09
CA ILE A 59 6.63 -14.11 2.98
C ILE A 59 6.72 -15.49 2.33
N ASP A 60 6.35 -15.63 1.05
CA ASP A 60 6.42 -16.90 0.32
C ASP A 60 7.84 -17.46 0.31
N LYS A 61 8.83 -16.60 0.04
CA LYS A 61 10.25 -16.99 0.11
C LYS A 61 10.64 -17.52 1.50
N LYS A 62 10.16 -16.87 2.57
CA LYS A 62 10.45 -17.32 3.95
C LYS A 62 9.69 -18.59 4.33
N LEU A 63 8.47 -18.77 3.82
CA LEU A 63 7.70 -20.00 4.01
C LEU A 63 8.28 -21.18 3.21
N ALA A 64 9.00 -20.93 2.11
CA ALA A 64 9.76 -21.97 1.41
C ALA A 64 11.07 -22.34 2.12
N GLN A 65 11.59 -21.46 2.99
CA GLN A 65 12.87 -21.60 3.69
C GLN A 65 12.65 -21.63 5.21
N THR A 66 11.87 -22.60 5.70
CA THR A 66 11.43 -22.62 7.11
C THR A 66 12.47 -23.13 8.10
N GLU A 67 13.45 -23.89 7.63
CA GLU A 67 14.61 -24.30 8.42
C GLU A 67 15.42 -23.02 8.70
N ASP A 68 15.68 -22.72 9.98
CA ASP A 68 16.42 -21.55 10.48
C ASP A 68 15.70 -20.19 10.52
N LEU A 69 14.36 -20.16 10.55
CA LEU A 69 13.66 -18.91 10.87
C LEU A 69 13.86 -18.52 12.35
N GLU A 70 14.68 -17.49 12.57
CA GLU A 70 14.89 -16.89 13.89
C GLU A 70 13.61 -16.25 14.45
N GLU A 71 13.57 -16.06 15.77
CA GLU A 71 12.55 -15.22 16.40
C GLU A 71 12.79 -13.75 16.05
N ALA A 72 11.72 -12.96 15.95
CA ALA A 72 11.87 -11.53 15.77
C ALA A 72 12.53 -10.93 17.02
N GLY A 73 13.77 -10.45 16.90
CA GLY A 73 14.52 -9.89 18.02
C GLY A 73 13.86 -8.66 18.66
N VAL A 74 14.06 -8.47 19.97
CA VAL A 74 13.48 -7.37 20.77
C VAL A 74 13.80 -5.99 20.19
N GLY A 75 15.01 -5.80 19.65
CA GLY A 75 15.37 -4.54 18.98
C GLY A 75 14.61 -4.28 17.67
N ALA A 76 14.16 -5.32 16.96
CA ALA A 76 13.30 -5.17 15.80
C ALA A 76 11.86 -4.82 16.22
N PHE A 77 11.38 -5.39 17.34
CA PHE A 77 10.09 -5.04 17.94
C PHE A 77 9.99 -3.55 18.28
N PHE A 78 11.00 -2.96 18.95
CA PHE A 78 10.98 -1.53 19.28
C PHE A 78 11.04 -0.63 18.04
N ARG A 79 11.82 -1.00 17.03
CA ARG A 79 11.87 -0.25 15.75
C ARG A 79 10.57 -0.35 14.96
N ALA A 80 9.91 -1.50 14.98
CA ALA A 80 8.60 -1.69 14.38
C ALA A 80 7.55 -0.81 15.06
N SER A 81 7.53 -0.81 16.39
CA SER A 81 6.64 0.04 17.19
C SER A 81 6.90 1.53 16.95
N LEU A 82 8.16 1.96 16.88
CA LEU A 82 8.51 3.34 16.55
C LEU A 82 8.08 3.71 15.12
N LEU A 83 8.31 2.84 14.14
CA LEU A 83 7.86 3.09 12.77
C LEU A 83 6.34 3.25 12.70
N ARG A 84 5.58 2.37 13.35
CA ARG A 84 4.11 2.45 13.41
C ARG A 84 3.67 3.76 14.05
N LEU A 85 4.30 4.15 15.16
CA LEU A 85 4.04 5.43 15.81
C LEU A 85 4.29 6.60 14.85
N LEU A 86 5.43 6.60 14.16
CA LEU A 86 5.77 7.67 13.21
C LEU A 86 4.82 7.69 12.00
N LEU A 87 4.38 6.54 11.48
CA LEU A 87 3.37 6.46 10.41
C LEU A 87 2.03 7.04 10.86
N ARG A 88 1.66 6.89 12.13
CA ARG A 88 0.43 7.44 12.71
C ARG A 88 0.46 8.94 12.95
N LEU A 89 1.63 9.57 13.01
CA LEU A 89 1.74 11.03 13.18
C LEU A 89 1.38 11.75 11.86
N PRO A 90 0.39 12.68 11.87
CA PRO A 90 -0.15 13.27 10.63
C PRO A 90 0.79 14.24 9.92
N PHE A 91 1.82 14.75 10.61
CA PHE A 91 2.73 15.78 10.10
C PHE A 91 4.00 15.21 9.44
N LEU A 92 4.28 13.92 9.61
CA LEU A 92 5.49 13.31 9.09
C LEU A 92 5.33 12.92 7.62
N ARG A 93 6.18 13.50 6.77
CA ARG A 93 6.29 13.15 5.34
C ARG A 93 7.50 12.25 5.14
N PHE A 94 7.27 10.98 4.84
CA PHE A 94 8.36 10.06 4.56
C PHE A 94 8.81 10.19 3.11
N LYS A 95 10.12 10.42 2.91
CA LYS A 95 10.71 10.25 1.59
C LYS A 95 10.74 8.76 1.25
N SER A 96 10.10 8.39 0.14
CA SER A 96 10.23 7.05 -0.43
C SER A 96 11.71 6.76 -0.71
N PRO A 97 12.22 5.57 -0.35
CA PRO A 97 13.57 5.14 -0.71
C PRO A 97 13.83 5.37 -2.21
N SER A 98 14.98 5.94 -2.56
CA SER A 98 15.33 6.31 -3.94
C SER A 98 15.22 5.15 -4.93
N ARG A 99 15.49 3.90 -4.51
CA ARG A 99 15.28 2.70 -5.35
C ARG A 99 13.82 2.42 -5.72
N LEU A 100 12.85 2.82 -4.89
CA LEU A 100 11.42 2.66 -5.18
C LEU A 100 10.89 3.79 -6.07
N LYS A 101 11.47 5.00 -5.97
CA LYS A 101 11.17 6.10 -6.91
C LYS A 101 11.53 5.76 -8.35
N ALA A 102 12.64 5.06 -8.57
CA ALA A 102 13.03 4.59 -9.91
C ALA A 102 12.07 3.54 -10.49
N LEU A 103 11.23 2.93 -9.65
CA LEU A 103 10.25 1.90 -10.03
C LEU A 103 8.81 2.43 -10.08
N THR A 104 8.61 3.72 -9.79
CA THR A 104 7.31 4.38 -9.98
C THR A 104 7.36 5.12 -11.30
N PRO A 105 6.91 4.51 -12.41
CA PRO A 105 6.87 5.20 -13.70
C PRO A 105 5.99 6.45 -13.63
N ASP A 106 6.32 7.45 -14.44
CA ASP A 106 5.50 8.68 -14.55
C ASP A 106 4.08 8.34 -15.02
N GLU A 107 3.97 7.34 -15.89
CA GLU A 107 2.70 6.73 -16.29
C GLU A 107 2.43 5.46 -15.47
N VAL A 108 1.28 5.42 -14.80
CA VAL A 108 0.81 4.26 -14.05
C VAL A 108 -0.46 3.70 -14.70
N PRO A 109 -0.75 2.39 -14.52
CA PRO A 109 -2.01 1.81 -14.99
C PRO A 109 -3.23 2.54 -14.43
N THR A 110 -4.37 2.39 -15.11
CA THR A 110 -5.63 2.97 -14.64
C THR A 110 -6.05 2.38 -13.30
N LEU A 111 -6.86 3.12 -12.53
CA LEU A 111 -7.37 2.65 -11.25
C LEU A 111 -8.02 1.26 -11.34
N ALA A 112 -8.80 1.01 -12.39
CA ALA A 112 -9.47 -0.27 -12.61
C ALA A 112 -8.48 -1.44 -12.79
N VAL A 113 -7.38 -1.22 -13.53
CA VAL A 113 -6.32 -2.24 -13.68
C VAL A 113 -5.66 -2.50 -12.33
N LEU A 114 -5.30 -1.44 -11.60
CA LEU A 114 -4.67 -1.57 -10.28
C LEU A 114 -5.58 -2.28 -9.27
N GLN A 115 -6.89 -2.04 -9.30
CA GLN A 115 -7.86 -2.73 -8.44
C GLN A 115 -7.93 -4.23 -8.73
N ALA A 116 -7.96 -4.62 -10.01
CA ALA A 116 -7.98 -6.03 -10.40
C ALA A 116 -6.68 -6.76 -10.00
N GLU A 117 -5.54 -6.10 -10.15
CA GLU A 117 -4.25 -6.62 -9.67
C GLU A 117 -4.22 -6.73 -8.14
N TRP A 118 -4.72 -5.72 -7.43
CA TRP A 118 -4.75 -5.72 -5.96
C TRP A 118 -5.65 -6.81 -5.41
N GLU A 119 -6.78 -7.09 -6.06
CA GLU A 119 -7.65 -8.21 -5.69
C GLU A 119 -6.89 -9.56 -5.78
N THR A 120 -6.05 -9.72 -6.79
CA THR A 120 -5.20 -10.91 -6.94
C THR A 120 -4.15 -10.99 -5.83
N VAL A 121 -3.47 -9.88 -5.53
CA VAL A 121 -2.52 -9.78 -4.41
C VAL A 121 -3.20 -10.07 -3.07
N ARG A 122 -4.44 -9.62 -2.89
CA ARG A 122 -5.21 -9.82 -1.66
C ARG A 122 -5.64 -11.27 -1.49
N ARG A 123 -6.17 -11.91 -2.53
CA ARG A 123 -6.52 -13.35 -2.52
C ARG A 123 -5.31 -14.23 -2.20
N HIS A 124 -4.14 -13.87 -2.73
CA HIS A 124 -2.90 -14.57 -2.40
C HIS A 124 -2.57 -14.46 -0.92
N LEU A 125 -2.58 -13.24 -0.37
CA LEU A 125 -2.35 -13.03 1.07
C LEU A 125 -3.35 -13.82 1.91
N GLU A 126 -4.64 -13.79 1.57
CA GLU A 126 -5.69 -14.51 2.28
C GLU A 126 -5.41 -16.02 2.33
N ARG A 127 -5.05 -16.63 1.18
CA ARG A 127 -4.66 -18.04 1.11
C ARG A 127 -3.47 -18.33 2.02
N THR A 128 -2.40 -17.53 1.91
CA THR A 128 -1.20 -17.65 2.74
C THR A 128 -1.52 -17.56 4.23
N LEU A 129 -2.41 -16.66 4.65
CA LEU A 129 -2.83 -16.51 6.05
C LEU A 129 -3.74 -17.64 6.54
N ASN A 130 -4.55 -18.22 5.65
CA ASN A 130 -5.39 -19.39 5.97
C ASN A 130 -4.55 -20.63 6.26
N GLU A 131 -3.47 -20.81 5.52
CA GLU A 131 -2.56 -21.96 5.60
C GLU A 131 -1.33 -21.68 6.48
N PHE A 132 -1.24 -20.50 7.10
CA PHE A 132 -0.05 -20.05 7.80
C PHE A 132 0.29 -20.98 8.98
N PRO A 133 1.50 -21.59 9.03
CA PRO A 133 1.84 -22.56 10.06
C PRO A 133 1.86 -21.93 11.46
N SER A 134 1.15 -22.53 12.42
CA SER A 134 1.07 -22.03 13.80
C SER A 134 2.44 -21.87 14.47
N LYS A 135 3.39 -22.79 14.19
CA LYS A 135 4.77 -22.75 14.69
C LYS A 135 5.57 -21.51 14.22
N LEU A 136 5.10 -20.83 13.17
CA LEU A 136 5.77 -19.67 12.58
C LEU A 136 5.16 -18.32 12.99
N LEU A 137 4.08 -18.30 13.79
CA LEU A 137 3.36 -17.06 14.13
C LEU A 137 4.23 -16.00 14.82
N ASN A 138 5.24 -16.43 15.57
CA ASN A 138 6.19 -15.55 16.27
C ASN A 138 7.57 -15.46 15.60
N ARG A 139 7.72 -16.04 14.40
CA ARG A 139 8.99 -16.07 13.67
C ARG A 139 9.14 -14.86 12.76
N ALA A 140 10.39 -14.52 12.49
CA ALA A 140 10.80 -13.42 11.64
C ALA A 140 10.49 -13.69 10.15
N ILE A 141 9.28 -13.31 9.71
CA ILE A 141 8.76 -13.69 8.38
C ILE A 141 8.94 -12.60 7.32
N PHE A 142 9.17 -11.34 7.72
CA PHE A 142 9.33 -10.24 6.78
C PHE A 142 10.41 -9.26 7.23
N LYS A 143 11.31 -8.87 6.31
CA LYS A 143 12.32 -7.83 6.57
C LYS A 143 11.85 -6.48 6.05
N HIS A 144 11.34 -5.64 6.94
CA HIS A 144 10.97 -4.29 6.58
C HIS A 144 12.24 -3.39 6.46
N PRO A 145 12.36 -2.53 5.43
CA PRO A 145 13.57 -1.76 5.16
C PRO A 145 14.07 -0.86 6.31
N ARG A 146 13.19 -0.43 7.21
CA ARG A 146 13.54 0.48 8.31
C ARG A 146 13.40 -0.14 9.70
N SER A 147 12.46 -1.05 9.89
CA SER A 147 12.16 -1.63 11.21
C SER A 147 12.82 -2.99 11.45
N GLY A 148 13.43 -3.57 10.41
CA GLY A 148 14.05 -4.89 10.50
C GLY A 148 13.02 -6.01 10.41
N MET A 149 13.31 -7.13 11.06
CA MET A 149 12.49 -8.33 10.98
C MET A 149 11.16 -8.17 11.74
N LEU A 150 10.08 -8.57 11.09
CA LEU A 150 8.71 -8.54 11.61
C LEU A 150 8.13 -9.95 11.64
N THR A 151 7.35 -10.24 12.67
CA THR A 151 6.45 -11.41 12.68
C THR A 151 5.27 -11.20 11.75
N ILE A 152 4.52 -12.25 11.43
CA ILE A 152 3.33 -12.13 10.58
C ILE A 152 2.30 -11.13 11.15
N TYR A 153 2.12 -11.11 12.47
CA TYR A 153 1.23 -10.16 13.12
C TYR A 153 1.72 -8.72 12.96
N GLN A 154 3.02 -8.48 13.13
CA GLN A 154 3.61 -7.15 12.97
C GLN A 154 3.60 -6.69 11.51
N THR A 155 3.75 -7.62 10.57
CA THR A 155 3.65 -7.34 9.13
C THR A 155 2.25 -6.86 8.77
N LEU A 156 1.20 -7.58 9.19
CA LEU A 156 -0.18 -7.15 8.93
C LEU A 156 -0.51 -5.82 9.62
N ASP A 157 -0.07 -5.64 10.87
CA ASP A 157 -0.19 -4.37 11.59
C ASP A 157 0.47 -3.21 10.82
N PHE A 158 1.66 -3.44 10.24
CA PHE A 158 2.36 -2.48 9.40
C PHE A 158 1.58 -2.19 8.11
N MET A 159 1.04 -3.21 7.44
CA MET A 159 0.25 -3.02 6.21
C MET A 159 -0.97 -2.13 6.48
N VAL A 160 -1.69 -2.38 7.59
CA VAL A 160 -2.82 -1.53 8.02
C VAL A 160 -2.34 -0.09 8.25
N ASP A 161 -1.30 0.12 9.07
CA ASP A 161 -0.80 1.46 9.37
C ASP A 161 -0.27 2.18 8.11
N HIS A 162 0.27 1.44 7.12
CA HIS A 162 0.74 1.97 5.84
C HIS A 162 -0.42 2.46 4.97
N VAL A 163 -1.49 1.68 4.86
CA VAL A 163 -2.72 2.08 4.15
C VAL A 163 -3.35 3.30 4.81
N LEU A 164 -3.51 3.31 6.15
CA LEU A 164 -4.07 4.46 6.88
C LEU A 164 -3.21 5.73 6.77
N HIS A 165 -1.88 5.58 6.69
CA HIS A 165 -1.00 6.70 6.38
C HIS A 165 -1.30 7.28 5.00
N HIS A 166 -1.44 6.42 4.00
CA HIS A 166 -1.68 6.84 2.62
C HIS A 166 -3.12 7.30 2.37
N GLN A 167 -4.13 6.86 3.13
CA GLN A 167 -5.46 7.46 3.11
C GLN A 167 -5.40 8.96 3.42
N ARG A 168 -4.62 9.37 4.43
CA ARG A 168 -4.43 10.79 4.75
C ARG A 168 -3.68 11.54 3.65
N GLN A 169 -2.81 10.86 2.91
CA GLN A 169 -2.20 11.43 1.70
C GLN A 169 -3.24 11.63 0.60
N ILE A 170 -4.10 10.65 0.34
CA ILE A 170 -5.21 10.75 -0.61
C ILE A 170 -6.13 11.91 -0.23
N SER A 171 -6.51 12.07 1.04
CA SER A 171 -7.36 13.20 1.47
C SER A 171 -6.72 14.56 1.17
N ARG A 172 -5.40 14.70 1.33
CA ARG A 172 -4.68 15.93 0.97
C ARG A 172 -4.62 16.15 -0.54
N ILE A 173 -4.39 15.09 -1.32
CA ILE A 173 -4.42 15.14 -2.78
C ILE A 173 -5.80 15.58 -3.25
N ALA A 174 -6.86 14.93 -2.75
CA ALA A 174 -8.26 15.24 -3.05
C ALA A 174 -8.58 16.72 -2.85
N HIS A 175 -8.20 17.28 -1.70
CA HIS A 175 -8.41 18.69 -1.41
C HIS A 175 -7.65 19.60 -2.38
N ALA A 176 -6.39 19.29 -2.67
CA ALA A 176 -5.57 20.11 -3.57
C ALA A 176 -6.04 20.06 -5.02
N VAL A 177 -6.39 18.87 -5.55
CA VAL A 177 -6.86 18.74 -6.93
C VAL A 177 -8.27 19.29 -7.12
N ALA A 178 -9.10 19.36 -6.08
CA ALA A 178 -10.41 20.00 -6.14
C ALA A 178 -10.33 21.52 -6.39
N LEU A 179 -9.21 22.15 -5.99
CA LEU A 179 -8.95 23.59 -6.18
C LEU A 179 -8.38 23.91 -7.57
N LEU A 180 -7.97 22.90 -8.36
CA LEU A 180 -7.46 23.09 -9.70
C LEU A 180 -8.60 23.40 -10.68
N PRO A 181 -8.36 24.22 -11.72
CA PRO A 181 -9.35 24.43 -12.78
C PRO A 181 -9.87 23.10 -13.35
N PRO A 182 -11.11 23.06 -13.86
CA PRO A 182 -11.65 21.85 -14.46
C PRO A 182 -10.74 21.36 -15.59
N PRO A 183 -10.59 20.04 -15.77
CA PRO A 183 -9.82 19.50 -16.89
C PRO A 183 -10.40 20.08 -18.18
N LEU A 184 -9.52 20.62 -19.04
CA LEU A 184 -9.93 21.20 -20.31
C LEU A 184 -10.70 20.13 -21.09
N ALA A 185 -11.97 20.40 -21.39
CA ALA A 185 -12.73 19.54 -22.29
C ALA A 185 -11.94 19.48 -23.61
N VAL A 186 -11.56 18.26 -24.04
CA VAL A 186 -10.98 18.06 -25.36
C VAL A 186 -12.04 18.49 -26.36
N GLY A 187 -11.91 19.72 -26.86
CA GLY A 187 -12.79 20.27 -27.87
C GLY A 187 -12.76 19.36 -29.07
N HIS A 188 -13.85 18.64 -29.31
CA HIS A 188 -14.08 17.88 -30.52
C HIS A 188 -14.16 18.92 -31.64
N ASN A 189 -13.02 19.21 -32.27
CA ASN A 189 -12.95 20.14 -33.38
C ASN A 189 -13.56 19.41 -34.57
N ALA A 190 -14.87 19.53 -34.72
CA ALA A 190 -15.64 19.05 -35.86
C ALA A 190 -15.23 19.88 -37.08
N ASN A 191 -14.13 19.49 -37.70
CA ASN A 191 -13.72 20.01 -39.00
C ASN A 191 -14.45 19.19 -40.06
N GLN A 192 -15.65 19.61 -40.43
CA GLN A 192 -16.24 19.27 -41.74
C GLN A 192 -15.77 20.32 -42.75
N PRO A 193 -15.28 19.89 -43.92
CA PRO A 193 -15.50 20.66 -45.13
C PRO A 193 -16.45 19.90 -46.07
N THR A 194 -17.29 20.73 -46.67
CA THR A 194 -18.27 20.53 -47.75
C THR A 194 -17.71 19.86 -48.99
#